data_AF-A0AAC8PVK9-F1
#
_entry.id   AF-A0AAC8PVK9-F1
#
_cell.length_a   1.000
_cell.length_b   1.000
_cell.length_c   1.000
_cell.angle_alpha   90.00
_cell.angle_beta   90.00
_cell.angle_gamma   90.00
#
_symmetry.space_group_name_H-M   'P 1'
#
loop_
_entity.id
_entity.type
_entity.pdbx_description
1 polymer ?
#
loop_
_entity_poly.entity_id
_entity_poly.type
_entity_poly.pdbx_seq_one_letter_code
_entity_poly.pdbx_strand_id
1 'polypeptide(L)'
;MQTKVVNKYKEPYDVYIGRGSKWGNPYPITPTQDRETVIAKYREYILSKPELLKDLHELKGKTLGCFCKPKPCHGDILVELVNQLDKPEKLLMKPMKQFNPMQYLAIDIANHYGLDKLNYEERIQWVKANMDNLEDYTATAEEPLLYAKAVHALREVQSGKPTNHAVAFDAVCSGLQIMSALMRCKKGCELTGLIDPDNRIDAYTAITAALNARLGSTATYERKDVKAAIMQYLYGGMSTPLEVFGEELIDEFLLAMSEQATGAVELLQILLNSWNSELDNHTWVLPDNHHAYCPVITKAKKRINVEEPSLNFRWTPTMIYEIQEPQEKGLANAANVVHSIDAYILRSVVRRCNYNKELLEKFLEATYTYEKQERANDWVTERYNATRMPCISFVEHILNNGINHYPKSLIRALQSVVSDVLVHEPFSVITIHDSFACHPNHMNVLRKHYNSVLADLSDSTILDDICSQLYQQEGTVQKCTDESISYLIKNANYGLT
;
A
#
# COMPACT_ATOMS: atom_id res chain seq x y z
N MET A 1 -2.96 38.09 -4.46
CA MET A 1 -4.39 38.12 -4.87
C MET A 1 -4.82 36.69 -5.15
N GLN A 2 -6.00 36.28 -4.69
CA GLN A 2 -6.48 34.90 -4.82
C GLN A 2 -7.15 34.70 -6.19
N THR A 3 -6.79 33.63 -6.90
CA THR A 3 -7.47 33.23 -8.14
C THR A 3 -8.91 32.83 -7.81
N LYS A 4 -9.88 33.32 -8.57
CA LYS A 4 -11.31 32.97 -8.40
C LYS A 4 -12.00 32.84 -9.73
N VAL A 5 -13.11 32.11 -9.78
CA VAL A 5 -13.95 31.98 -10.99
C VAL A 5 -15.28 32.70 -10.79
N VAL A 6 -15.71 33.46 -11.79
CA VAL A 6 -16.93 34.27 -11.78
C VAL A 6 -17.80 33.99 -13.01
N ASN A 7 -19.06 34.42 -12.95
CA ASN A 7 -19.90 34.39 -14.14
C ASN A 7 -19.53 35.55 -15.07
N LYS A 8 -19.11 35.24 -16.31
CA LYS A 8 -18.59 36.23 -17.26
C LYS A 8 -19.59 37.35 -17.66
N TYR A 9 -20.88 37.13 -17.46
CA TYR A 9 -21.94 38.11 -17.75
C TYR A 9 -22.37 38.91 -16.53
N LYS A 10 -21.96 38.49 -15.32
CA LYS A 10 -22.37 39.13 -14.06
C LYS A 10 -21.25 39.92 -13.42
N GLU A 11 -20.00 39.52 -13.64
CA GLU A 11 -18.83 40.13 -13.01
C GLU A 11 -17.69 40.32 -14.03
N PRO A 12 -16.85 41.35 -13.85
CA PRO A 12 -15.64 41.51 -14.64
C PRO A 12 -14.67 40.34 -14.41
N TYR A 13 -13.92 39.97 -15.44
CA TYR A 13 -12.95 38.89 -15.40
C TYR A 13 -11.70 39.25 -16.21
N ASP A 14 -10.57 38.61 -15.87
CA ASP A 14 -9.29 38.81 -16.54
C ASP A 14 -9.06 37.79 -17.66
N VAL A 15 -9.42 36.53 -17.42
CA VAL A 15 -9.16 35.42 -18.36
C VAL A 15 -10.45 34.64 -18.62
N TYR A 16 -10.86 34.56 -19.88
CA TYR A 16 -11.99 33.72 -20.28
C TYR A 16 -11.56 32.25 -20.37
N ILE A 17 -12.24 31.38 -19.62
CA ILE A 17 -11.93 29.94 -19.53
C ILE A 17 -13.04 29.06 -20.11
N GLY A 18 -14.02 29.64 -20.82
CA GLY A 18 -15.13 28.88 -21.41
C GLY A 18 -14.72 28.06 -22.63
N ARG A 19 -15.68 27.32 -23.20
CA ARG A 19 -15.50 26.54 -24.44
C ARG A 19 -14.97 27.45 -25.57
N GLY A 20 -13.96 26.96 -26.29
CA GLY A 20 -13.22 27.73 -27.30
C GLY A 20 -11.91 28.36 -26.79
N SER A 21 -11.67 28.39 -25.48
CA SER A 21 -10.36 28.74 -24.90
C SER A 21 -9.50 27.48 -24.68
N LYS A 22 -8.18 27.64 -24.53
CA LYS A 22 -7.27 26.53 -24.14
C LYS A 22 -7.61 25.91 -22.79
N TRP A 23 -8.34 26.63 -21.94
CA TRP A 23 -8.82 26.22 -20.61
C TRP A 23 -10.27 25.73 -20.61
N GLY A 24 -10.88 25.59 -21.79
CA GLY A 24 -12.28 25.21 -21.93
C GLY A 24 -12.49 23.73 -21.67
N ASN A 25 -13.57 23.39 -20.94
CA ASN A 25 -13.98 21.99 -20.80
C ASN A 25 -14.45 21.42 -22.16
N PRO A 26 -13.78 20.39 -22.72
CA PRO A 26 -14.18 19.81 -24.00
C PRO A 26 -15.51 19.03 -23.90
N TYR A 27 -15.84 18.51 -22.72
CA TYR A 27 -17.02 17.71 -22.47
C TYR A 27 -18.25 18.60 -22.25
N PRO A 28 -19.29 18.53 -23.09
CA PRO A 28 -20.52 19.28 -22.87
C PRO A 28 -21.42 18.57 -21.85
N ILE A 29 -22.25 19.34 -21.15
CA ILE A 29 -23.38 18.76 -20.39
C ILE A 29 -24.40 18.27 -21.40
N THR A 30 -24.77 17.00 -21.31
CA THR A 30 -25.81 16.35 -22.14
C THR A 30 -26.93 15.84 -21.24
N PRO A 31 -28.10 15.46 -21.77
CA PRO A 31 -29.16 14.83 -20.96
C PRO A 31 -28.70 13.56 -20.22
N THR A 32 -27.63 12.92 -20.68
CA THR A 32 -27.04 11.70 -20.11
C THR A 32 -25.80 11.95 -19.25
N GLN A 33 -25.29 13.19 -19.17
CA GLN A 33 -24.10 13.54 -18.39
C GLN A 33 -24.38 14.77 -17.54
N ASP A 34 -24.46 14.55 -16.24
CA ASP A 34 -24.64 15.65 -15.29
C ASP A 34 -23.39 16.53 -15.17
N ARG A 35 -23.59 17.69 -14.53
CA ARG A 35 -22.55 18.71 -14.34
C ARG A 35 -21.34 18.18 -13.57
N GLU A 36 -21.57 17.35 -12.57
CA GLU A 36 -20.52 16.76 -11.73
C GLU A 36 -19.64 15.83 -12.56
N THR A 37 -20.25 14.95 -13.36
CA THR A 37 -19.56 14.01 -14.26
C THR A 37 -18.68 14.76 -15.27
N VAL A 38 -19.21 15.82 -15.88
CA VAL A 38 -18.49 16.61 -16.88
C VAL A 38 -17.32 17.39 -16.26
N ILE A 39 -17.43 17.81 -14.99
CA ILE A 39 -16.33 18.43 -14.24
C ILE A 39 -15.27 17.39 -13.84
N ALA A 40 -15.68 16.20 -13.42
CA ALA A 40 -14.75 15.11 -13.10
C ALA A 40 -13.93 14.69 -14.32
N LYS A 41 -14.58 14.49 -15.48
CA LYS A 41 -13.91 14.24 -16.77
C LYS A 41 -12.95 15.36 -17.15
N TYR A 42 -13.29 16.61 -16.85
CA TYR A 42 -12.38 17.74 -17.08
C TYR A 42 -11.14 17.69 -16.19
N ARG A 43 -11.29 17.31 -14.92
CA ARG A 43 -10.15 17.14 -14.01
C ARG A 43 -9.17 16.08 -14.55
N GLU A 44 -9.68 14.93 -14.99
CA GLU A 44 -8.86 13.90 -15.62
C GLU A 44 -8.18 14.43 -16.90
N TYR A 45 -8.95 15.12 -17.75
CA TYR A 45 -8.43 15.71 -18.98
C TYR A 45 -7.30 16.70 -18.73
N ILE A 46 -7.47 17.68 -17.84
CA ILE A 46 -6.44 18.70 -17.59
C ILE A 46 -5.19 18.07 -16.94
N LEU A 47 -5.36 17.08 -16.05
CA LEU A 47 -4.24 16.36 -15.42
C LEU A 47 -3.48 15.47 -16.42
N SER A 48 -4.14 14.99 -17.47
CA SER A 48 -3.51 14.22 -18.55
C SER A 48 -2.73 15.06 -19.57
N LYS A 49 -2.69 16.39 -19.40
CA LYS A 49 -2.16 17.35 -20.38
C LYS A 49 -0.99 18.17 -19.81
N PRO A 50 0.24 17.61 -19.79
CA PRO A 50 1.42 18.29 -19.25
C PRO A 50 1.67 19.68 -19.85
N GLU A 51 1.32 19.89 -21.12
CA GLU A 51 1.44 21.16 -21.81
C GLU A 51 0.51 22.24 -21.23
N LEU A 52 -0.72 21.89 -20.86
CA LEU A 52 -1.65 22.82 -20.22
C LEU A 52 -1.31 23.03 -18.75
N LEU A 53 -0.83 22.00 -18.06
CA LEU A 53 -0.39 22.13 -16.67
C LEU A 53 0.80 23.09 -16.54
N LYS A 54 1.74 23.10 -17.49
CA LYS A 54 2.86 24.06 -17.53
C LYS A 54 2.37 25.51 -17.61
N ASP A 55 1.27 25.76 -18.31
CA ASP A 55 0.71 27.10 -18.50
C ASP A 55 -0.18 27.56 -17.33
N LEU A 56 -0.44 26.72 -16.31
CA LEU A 56 -1.34 27.07 -15.19
C LEU A 56 -0.93 28.35 -14.46
N HIS A 57 0.37 28.67 -14.46
CA HIS A 57 0.92 29.88 -13.86
C HIS A 57 0.31 31.17 -14.43
N GLU A 58 -0.17 31.16 -15.68
CA GLU A 58 -0.85 32.30 -16.32
C GLU A 58 -2.14 32.71 -15.60
N LEU A 59 -2.79 31.76 -14.93
CA LEU A 59 -4.06 31.96 -14.23
C LEU A 59 -3.86 32.47 -12.79
N LYS A 60 -2.61 32.53 -12.31
CA LYS A 60 -2.31 32.90 -10.92
C LYS A 60 -2.70 34.33 -10.60
N GLY A 61 -3.53 34.50 -9.57
CA GLY A 61 -4.04 35.78 -9.11
C GLY A 61 -5.07 36.43 -10.05
N LYS A 62 -5.58 35.70 -11.04
CA LYS A 62 -6.56 36.18 -12.03
C LYS A 62 -8.00 35.84 -11.64
N THR A 63 -8.94 36.65 -12.12
CA THR A 63 -10.36 36.35 -12.11
C THR A 63 -10.74 35.63 -13.40
N LEU A 64 -11.19 34.38 -13.28
CA LEU A 64 -11.52 33.51 -14.40
C LEU A 64 -12.99 33.64 -14.79
N GLY A 65 -13.28 33.97 -16.04
CA GLY A 65 -14.64 34.13 -16.57
C GLY A 65 -15.19 32.83 -17.16
N CYS A 66 -16.29 32.32 -16.60
CA CYS A 66 -17.04 31.18 -17.14
C CYS A 66 -18.54 31.47 -17.20
N PHE A 67 -19.31 30.66 -17.92
CA PHE A 67 -20.78 30.74 -17.94
C PHE A 67 -21.44 30.01 -16.76
N CYS A 68 -20.73 29.05 -16.15
CA CYS A 68 -21.32 28.04 -15.29
C CYS A 68 -21.64 28.52 -13.87
N LYS A 69 -20.92 29.53 -13.36
CA LYS A 69 -21.13 30.09 -12.01
C LYS A 69 -22.50 30.79 -11.91
N PRO A 70 -23.19 30.72 -10.77
CA PRO A 70 -22.72 30.27 -9.45
C PRO A 70 -22.73 28.75 -9.20
N LYS A 71 -23.30 27.95 -10.11
CA LYS A 71 -23.27 26.47 -10.00
C LYS A 71 -21.84 25.93 -10.16
N PRO A 72 -21.53 24.69 -9.71
CA PRO A 72 -20.21 24.08 -9.88
C PRO A 72 -19.67 24.22 -11.31
N CYS A 73 -18.38 24.53 -11.42
CA CYS A 73 -17.74 24.93 -12.67
C CYS A 73 -16.41 24.20 -12.84
N HIS A 74 -16.02 23.92 -14.08
CA HIS A 74 -14.68 23.39 -14.36
C HIS A 74 -13.56 24.36 -13.95
N GLY A 75 -13.87 25.66 -13.91
CA GLY A 75 -12.98 26.70 -13.38
C GLY A 75 -12.67 26.54 -11.90
N ASP A 76 -13.50 25.83 -11.13
CA ASP A 76 -13.18 25.49 -9.73
C ASP A 76 -11.96 24.55 -9.66
N ILE A 77 -11.82 23.62 -10.63
CA ILE A 77 -10.64 22.76 -10.77
C ILE A 77 -9.40 23.57 -11.14
N LEU A 78 -9.53 24.55 -12.05
CA LEU A 78 -8.40 25.43 -12.41
C LEU A 78 -7.95 26.27 -11.21
N VAL A 79 -8.88 26.83 -10.43
CA VAL A 79 -8.55 27.56 -9.20
C VAL A 79 -7.83 26.65 -8.21
N GLU A 80 -8.32 25.42 -8.01
CA GLU A 80 -7.67 24.42 -7.16
C GLU A 80 -6.24 24.12 -7.62
N LEU A 81 -6.03 23.83 -8.90
CA LEU A 81 -4.71 23.53 -9.48
C LEU A 81 -3.76 24.73 -9.39
N VAL A 82 -4.27 25.95 -9.61
CA VAL A 82 -3.48 27.18 -9.47
C VAL A 82 -3.06 27.41 -8.03
N ASN A 83 -3.95 27.15 -7.06
CA ASN A 83 -3.59 27.22 -5.65
C ASN A 83 -2.58 26.14 -5.25
N GLN A 84 -2.49 25.05 -6.01
CA GLN A 84 -1.47 24.01 -5.84
C GLN A 84 -0.10 24.38 -6.45
N LEU A 85 -0.01 25.38 -7.34
CA LEU A 85 1.29 25.87 -7.87
C LEU A 85 2.19 26.43 -6.76
N ASP A 86 1.58 26.96 -5.71
CA ASP A 86 2.28 27.50 -4.54
C ASP A 86 2.70 26.41 -3.54
N LYS A 87 2.34 25.14 -3.81
CA LYS A 87 2.84 23.95 -3.12
C LYS A 87 3.94 23.29 -3.96
N PRO A 88 5.24 23.62 -3.75
CA PRO A 88 6.34 23.15 -4.60
C PRO A 88 6.45 21.62 -4.70
N GLU A 89 5.91 20.86 -3.75
CA GLU A 89 5.91 19.39 -3.74
C GLU A 89 5.09 18.74 -4.89
N LYS A 90 4.03 19.38 -5.41
CA LYS A 90 3.16 18.75 -6.42
C LYS A 90 3.54 19.03 -7.87
N LEU A 91 4.22 20.15 -8.16
CA LEU A 91 4.63 20.50 -9.53
C LEU A 91 5.87 19.73 -10.02
N LEU A 92 6.58 19.09 -9.10
CA LEU A 92 7.75 18.25 -9.36
C LEU A 92 7.45 16.74 -9.30
N MET A 93 6.16 16.36 -9.21
CA MET A 93 5.77 14.97 -9.10
C MET A 93 6.13 14.17 -10.36
N LYS A 94 7.04 13.22 -10.18
CA LYS A 94 7.43 12.26 -11.21
C LYS A 94 6.49 11.06 -11.14
N PRO A 95 5.92 10.60 -12.27
CA PRO A 95 5.11 9.39 -12.28
C PRO A 95 5.96 8.15 -11.96
N MET A 96 5.31 7.07 -11.52
CA MET A 96 5.97 5.77 -11.35
C MET A 96 6.63 5.34 -12.67
N LYS A 97 7.94 5.08 -12.62
CA LYS A 97 8.75 4.66 -13.76
C LYS A 97 8.28 3.30 -14.28
N GLN A 98 8.17 3.23 -15.59
CA GLN A 98 7.79 2.02 -16.32
C GLN A 98 9.04 1.37 -16.91
N PHE A 99 9.07 0.05 -16.88
CA PHE A 99 10.15 -0.75 -17.48
C PHE A 99 9.55 -1.72 -18.49
N ASN A 100 10.28 -2.02 -19.55
CA ASN A 100 9.86 -3.04 -20.50
C ASN A 100 10.14 -4.46 -19.92
N PRO A 101 9.58 -5.52 -20.52
CA PRO A 101 9.71 -6.88 -19.98
C PRO A 101 11.17 -7.36 -19.85
N MET A 102 12.04 -6.96 -20.80
CA MET A 102 13.46 -7.30 -20.77
C MET A 102 14.20 -6.61 -19.63
N GLN A 103 13.82 -5.37 -19.32
CA GLN A 103 14.34 -4.64 -18.16
C GLN A 103 13.89 -5.29 -16.85
N TYR A 104 12.66 -5.81 -16.77
CA TYR A 104 12.23 -6.55 -15.58
C TYR A 104 13.01 -7.86 -15.39
N LEU A 105 13.31 -8.60 -16.46
CA LEU A 105 14.21 -9.76 -16.37
C LEU A 105 15.61 -9.35 -15.90
N ALA A 106 16.14 -8.22 -16.37
CA ALA A 106 17.43 -7.71 -15.91
C ALA A 106 17.39 -7.30 -14.43
N ILE A 107 16.30 -6.68 -13.96
CA ILE A 107 16.13 -6.36 -12.54
C ILE A 107 16.10 -7.65 -11.71
N ASP A 108 15.34 -8.65 -12.12
CA ASP A 108 15.22 -9.96 -11.46
C ASP A 108 16.57 -10.68 -11.32
N ILE A 109 17.37 -10.69 -12.41
CA ILE A 109 18.74 -11.23 -12.40
C ILE A 109 19.61 -10.48 -11.39
N ALA A 110 19.57 -9.14 -11.40
CA ALA A 110 20.35 -8.34 -10.47
C ALA A 110 19.91 -8.53 -9.01
N ASN A 111 18.61 -8.73 -8.76
CA ASN A 111 18.07 -9.01 -7.44
C ASN A 111 18.65 -10.33 -6.90
N HIS A 112 18.52 -11.42 -7.65
CA HIS A 112 19.05 -12.73 -7.25
C HIS A 112 20.59 -12.77 -7.12
N TYR A 113 21.31 -11.84 -7.77
CA TYR A 113 22.75 -11.67 -7.56
C TYR A 113 23.08 -11.03 -6.20
N GLY A 114 22.20 -10.18 -5.66
CA GLY A 114 22.40 -9.43 -4.41
C GLY A 114 22.43 -7.90 -4.57
N LEU A 115 21.93 -7.37 -5.70
CA LEU A 115 21.89 -5.93 -5.99
C LEU A 115 20.51 -5.29 -5.77
N ASP A 116 19.64 -5.96 -5.01
CA ASP A 116 18.27 -5.53 -4.64
C ASP A 116 18.22 -4.16 -3.93
N LYS A 117 19.38 -3.65 -3.51
CA LYS A 117 19.55 -2.37 -2.80
C LYS A 117 19.89 -1.19 -3.71
N LEU A 118 20.18 -1.43 -4.98
CA LEU A 118 20.45 -0.39 -5.96
C LEU A 118 19.16 0.13 -6.60
N ASN A 119 19.23 1.27 -7.28
CA ASN A 119 18.13 1.75 -8.13
C ASN A 119 17.94 0.82 -9.34
N TYR A 120 16.73 0.75 -9.89
CA TYR A 120 16.43 -0.16 -11.00
C TYR A 120 17.31 0.07 -12.22
N GLU A 121 17.61 1.33 -12.54
CA GLU A 121 18.46 1.68 -13.67
C GLU A 121 19.90 1.18 -13.49
N GLU A 122 20.43 1.20 -12.26
CA GLU A 122 21.76 0.68 -11.93
C GLU A 122 21.78 -0.85 -12.04
N ARG A 123 20.72 -1.53 -11.58
CA ARG A 123 20.54 -2.99 -11.74
C ARG A 123 20.51 -3.39 -13.22
N ILE A 124 19.70 -2.70 -14.01
CA ILE A 124 19.60 -2.93 -15.47
C ILE A 124 20.95 -2.69 -16.13
N GLN A 125 21.65 -1.61 -15.76
CA GLN A 125 22.95 -1.28 -16.33
C GLN A 125 24.02 -2.30 -15.97
N TRP A 126 23.99 -2.85 -14.75
CA TRP A 126 24.89 -3.93 -14.34
C TRP A 126 24.69 -5.18 -15.19
N VAL A 127 23.45 -5.64 -15.41
CA VAL A 127 23.19 -6.79 -16.29
C VAL A 127 23.62 -6.51 -17.72
N LYS A 128 23.35 -5.29 -18.22
CA LYS A 128 23.76 -4.89 -19.57
C LYS A 128 25.29 -4.87 -19.73
N ALA A 129 26.03 -4.42 -18.72
CA ALA A 129 27.49 -4.36 -18.76
C ALA A 129 28.13 -5.76 -18.69
N ASN A 130 27.45 -6.72 -18.08
CA ASN A 130 27.93 -8.10 -17.90
C ASN A 130 27.21 -9.10 -18.83
N MET A 131 26.54 -8.62 -19.88
CA MET A 131 25.60 -9.41 -20.70
C MET A 131 26.20 -10.70 -21.26
N ASP A 132 27.48 -10.70 -21.62
CA ASP A 132 28.16 -11.84 -22.24
C ASP A 132 28.67 -12.87 -21.23
N ASN A 133 28.73 -12.51 -19.94
CA ASN A 133 29.37 -13.31 -18.88
C ASN A 133 28.43 -13.59 -17.70
N LEU A 134 27.10 -13.41 -17.86
CA LEU A 134 26.15 -13.56 -16.74
C LEU A 134 26.25 -14.94 -16.07
N GLU A 135 26.44 -15.99 -16.85
CA GLU A 135 26.57 -17.36 -16.37
C GLU A 135 27.73 -17.53 -15.37
N ASP A 136 28.82 -16.78 -15.53
CA ASP A 136 30.02 -16.85 -14.66
C ASP A 136 29.73 -16.38 -13.22
N TYR A 137 28.73 -15.51 -13.04
CA TYR A 137 28.37 -14.97 -11.72
C TYR A 137 27.50 -15.92 -10.89
N THR A 138 27.01 -17.02 -11.47
CA THR A 138 26.05 -17.94 -10.83
C THR A 138 26.53 -18.45 -9.49
N ALA A 139 27.80 -18.88 -9.40
CA ALA A 139 28.34 -19.47 -8.17
C ALA A 139 28.52 -18.46 -7.03
N THR A 140 28.57 -17.16 -7.35
CA THR A 140 28.79 -16.07 -6.40
C THR A 140 27.53 -15.27 -6.07
N ALA A 141 26.41 -15.55 -6.74
CA ALA A 141 25.13 -14.90 -6.48
C ALA A 141 24.61 -15.23 -5.07
N GLU A 142 23.87 -14.29 -4.46
CA GLU A 142 23.18 -14.53 -3.18
C GLU A 142 22.17 -15.69 -3.28
N GLU A 143 21.52 -15.84 -4.44
CA GLU A 143 20.56 -16.90 -4.72
C GLU A 143 20.92 -17.68 -6.01
N PRO A 144 21.94 -18.57 -5.98
CA PRO A 144 22.53 -19.15 -7.19
C PRO A 144 21.54 -19.82 -8.15
N LEU A 145 20.56 -20.56 -7.61
CA LEU A 145 19.58 -21.29 -8.44
C LEU A 145 18.56 -20.35 -9.08
N LEU A 146 18.10 -19.32 -8.37
CA LEU A 146 17.15 -18.34 -8.89
C LEU A 146 17.84 -17.41 -9.89
N TYR A 147 19.09 -17.02 -9.61
CA TYR A 147 19.94 -16.28 -10.54
C TYR A 147 20.12 -17.05 -11.86
N ALA A 148 20.55 -18.31 -11.80
CA ALA A 148 20.74 -19.15 -13.00
C ALA A 148 19.45 -19.29 -13.81
N LYS A 149 18.31 -19.47 -13.13
CA LYS A 149 17.00 -19.56 -13.75
C LYS A 149 16.63 -18.27 -14.49
N ALA A 150 16.85 -17.11 -13.87
CA ALA A 150 16.56 -15.81 -14.47
C ALA A 150 17.47 -15.51 -15.67
N VAL A 151 18.76 -15.85 -15.58
CA VAL A 151 19.72 -15.75 -16.71
C VAL A 151 19.28 -16.67 -17.85
N HIS A 152 18.90 -17.91 -17.56
CA HIS A 152 18.38 -18.84 -18.58
C HIS A 152 17.14 -18.27 -19.29
N ALA A 153 16.19 -17.71 -18.54
CA ALA A 153 15.00 -17.06 -19.10
C ALA A 153 15.36 -15.88 -20.02
N LEU A 154 16.34 -15.06 -19.63
CA LEU A 154 16.87 -14.00 -20.48
C LEU A 154 17.43 -14.56 -21.80
N ARG A 155 18.22 -15.65 -21.77
CA ARG A 155 18.75 -16.29 -22.98
C ARG A 155 17.66 -16.85 -23.89
N GLU A 156 16.63 -17.46 -23.32
CA GLU A 156 15.47 -17.95 -24.09
C GLU A 156 14.81 -16.80 -24.86
N VAL A 157 14.51 -15.69 -24.17
CA VAL A 157 13.88 -14.53 -24.80
C VAL A 157 14.78 -13.90 -25.87
N GLN A 158 16.09 -13.80 -25.62
CA GLN A 158 17.06 -13.32 -26.62
C GLN A 158 17.09 -14.19 -27.88
N SER A 159 16.90 -15.51 -27.74
CA SER A 159 16.79 -16.44 -28.86
C SER A 159 15.42 -16.45 -29.56
N GLY A 160 14.49 -15.59 -29.15
CA GLY A 160 13.13 -15.53 -29.68
C GLY A 160 12.20 -16.64 -29.18
N LYS A 161 12.59 -17.38 -28.12
CA LYS A 161 11.74 -18.39 -27.50
C LYS A 161 10.81 -17.75 -26.46
N PRO A 162 9.58 -18.27 -26.31
CA PRO A 162 8.71 -17.86 -25.21
C PRO A 162 9.31 -18.29 -23.87
N THR A 163 9.00 -17.55 -22.80
CA THR A 163 9.37 -17.91 -21.42
C THR A 163 8.13 -17.87 -20.53
N ASN A 164 8.09 -18.74 -19.52
CA ASN A 164 7.10 -18.71 -18.44
C ASN A 164 7.74 -18.25 -17.11
N HIS A 165 8.90 -17.60 -17.18
CA HIS A 165 9.57 -17.07 -15.99
C HIS A 165 8.74 -15.97 -15.35
N ALA A 166 8.60 -16.06 -14.03
CA ALA A 166 7.95 -15.04 -13.21
C ALA A 166 9.04 -14.23 -12.51
N VAL A 167 8.97 -12.90 -12.65
CA VAL A 167 9.82 -11.95 -11.93
C VAL A 167 9.19 -11.70 -10.58
N ALA A 168 9.97 -11.80 -9.50
CA ALA A 168 9.48 -11.69 -8.13
C ALA A 168 10.06 -10.45 -7.44
N PHE A 169 9.19 -9.57 -6.93
CA PHE A 169 9.59 -8.41 -6.12
C PHE A 169 9.03 -8.54 -4.70
N ASP A 170 9.84 -8.15 -3.73
CA ASP A 170 9.49 -8.16 -2.31
C ASP A 170 9.11 -6.75 -1.84
N ALA A 171 8.16 -6.68 -0.90
CA ALA A 171 7.88 -5.43 -0.21
C ALA A 171 9.07 -5.01 0.66
N VAL A 172 9.45 -3.73 0.58
CA VAL A 172 10.57 -3.22 1.38
C VAL A 172 10.13 -3.01 2.82
N CYS A 173 10.53 -3.92 3.71
CA CYS A 173 10.18 -3.91 5.14
C CYS A 173 8.65 -3.83 5.36
N SER A 174 7.90 -4.81 4.85
CA SER A 174 6.43 -4.84 4.81
C SER A 174 5.74 -4.30 6.07
N GLY A 175 6.12 -4.76 7.27
CA GLY A 175 5.55 -4.26 8.53
C GLY A 175 5.73 -2.75 8.72
N LEU A 176 6.95 -2.23 8.56
CA LEU A 176 7.24 -0.78 8.63
C LEU A 176 6.46 -0.01 7.56
N GLN A 177 6.40 -0.55 6.35
CA GLN A 177 5.75 0.08 5.21
C GLN A 177 4.23 0.21 5.43
N ILE A 178 3.57 -0.87 5.84
CA ILE A 178 2.13 -0.92 6.13
C ILE A 178 1.80 0.05 7.26
N MET A 179 2.53 -0.03 8.38
CA MET A 179 2.28 0.83 9.53
C MET A 179 2.50 2.31 9.20
N SER A 180 3.54 2.62 8.42
CA SER A 180 3.81 3.99 7.96
C SER A 180 2.71 4.52 7.03
N ALA A 181 2.19 3.68 6.13
CA ALA A 181 1.09 4.05 5.22
C ALA A 181 -0.21 4.32 6.01
N LEU A 182 -0.58 3.44 6.94
CA LEU A 182 -1.76 3.61 7.81
C LEU A 182 -1.72 4.92 8.60
N MET A 183 -0.55 5.25 9.14
CA MET A 183 -0.34 6.45 9.96
C MET A 183 0.02 7.69 9.14
N ARG A 184 0.08 7.58 7.80
CA ARG A 184 0.54 8.64 6.90
C ARG A 184 1.90 9.24 7.29
N CYS A 185 2.81 8.41 7.80
CA CYS A 185 4.14 8.82 8.19
C CYS A 185 5.04 8.96 6.96
N LYS A 186 5.23 10.20 6.46
CA LYS A 186 6.08 10.47 5.28
C LYS A 186 7.49 9.89 5.45
N LYS A 187 8.14 10.16 6.59
CA LYS A 187 9.50 9.67 6.88
C LYS A 187 9.60 8.13 6.88
N GLY A 188 8.64 7.44 7.50
CA GLY A 188 8.58 5.98 7.48
C GLY A 188 8.30 5.42 6.06
N CYS A 189 7.49 6.11 5.26
CA CYS A 189 7.27 5.76 3.86
C CYS A 189 8.51 5.99 3.00
N GLU A 190 9.34 7.01 3.25
CA GLU A 190 10.62 7.22 2.55
C GLU A 190 11.57 6.06 2.81
N LEU A 191 11.71 5.62 4.07
CA LEU A 191 12.58 4.50 4.45
C LEU A 191 12.26 3.19 3.71
N THR A 192 11.02 3.04 3.25
CA THR A 192 10.49 1.84 2.58
C THR A 192 10.26 2.05 1.10
N GLY A 193 10.79 3.14 0.51
CA GLY A 193 10.67 3.43 -0.92
C GLY A 193 9.23 3.71 -1.38
N LEU A 194 8.32 3.99 -0.45
CA LEU A 194 6.88 4.11 -0.69
C LEU A 194 6.43 5.54 -1.06
N ILE A 195 7.28 6.57 -0.99
CA ILE A 195 6.91 7.92 -1.48
C ILE A 195 7.98 8.63 -2.32
N ASP A 196 9.25 8.25 -2.21
CA ASP A 196 10.32 8.78 -3.05
C ASP A 196 10.45 7.93 -4.33
N PRO A 197 10.17 8.49 -5.53
CA PRO A 197 10.24 7.73 -6.76
C PRO A 197 11.68 7.48 -7.23
N ASP A 198 12.69 8.24 -6.78
CA ASP A 198 14.02 8.17 -7.38
C ASP A 198 15.03 7.38 -6.55
N ASN A 199 14.74 7.12 -5.28
CA ASN A 199 15.70 6.50 -4.37
C ASN A 199 15.19 5.18 -3.78
N ARG A 200 15.93 4.11 -4.05
CA ARG A 200 15.81 2.85 -3.31
C ARG A 200 16.52 3.03 -1.96
N ILE A 201 15.76 3.23 -0.89
CA ILE A 201 16.30 3.33 0.46
C ILE A 201 16.32 1.94 1.12
N ASP A 202 17.41 1.65 1.84
CA ASP A 202 17.50 0.50 2.74
C ASP A 202 17.22 0.94 4.18
N ALA A 203 15.97 0.75 4.65
CA ALA A 203 15.53 1.17 5.97
C ALA A 203 16.51 0.77 7.09
N TYR A 204 17.02 -0.46 7.04
CA TYR A 204 17.92 -0.98 8.06
C TYR A 204 19.26 -0.22 8.06
N THR A 205 19.82 0.07 6.89
CA THR A 205 21.06 0.86 6.78
C THR A 205 20.83 2.29 7.27
N ALA A 206 19.73 2.92 6.88
CA ALA A 206 19.40 4.28 7.29
C ALA A 206 19.21 4.41 8.81
N ILE A 207 18.48 3.49 9.42
CA ILE A 207 18.26 3.48 10.88
C ILE A 207 19.55 3.13 11.63
N THR A 208 20.37 2.21 11.12
CA THR A 208 21.69 1.91 11.69
C THR A 208 22.59 3.14 11.71
N ALA A 209 22.63 3.89 10.60
CA ALA A 209 23.40 5.12 10.51
C ALA A 209 22.89 6.19 11.49
N ALA A 210 21.56 6.34 11.60
CA ALA A 210 20.95 7.25 12.56
C ALA A 210 21.27 6.86 14.02
N LEU A 211 21.17 5.58 14.36
CA LEU A 211 21.50 5.07 15.70
C LEU A 211 22.98 5.31 16.04
N ASN A 212 23.90 4.94 15.15
CA ASN A 212 25.33 5.15 15.37
C ASN A 212 25.69 6.64 15.49
N ALA A 213 25.01 7.52 14.73
CA ALA A 213 25.18 8.96 14.86
C ALA A 213 24.73 9.47 16.24
N ARG A 214 23.66 8.90 16.82
CA ARG A 214 23.20 9.23 18.18
C ARG A 214 24.16 8.75 19.25
N LEU A 215 24.67 7.53 19.11
CA LEU A 215 25.60 6.92 20.06
C LEU A 215 26.97 7.62 20.07
N GLY A 216 27.37 8.22 18.95
CA GLY A 216 28.65 8.92 18.82
C GLY A 216 29.83 7.98 19.10
N SER A 217 30.67 8.33 20.08
CA SER A 217 31.81 7.50 20.49
C SER A 217 31.45 6.40 21.50
N THR A 218 30.19 6.33 21.94
CA THR A 218 29.76 5.41 23.01
C THR A 218 29.76 3.96 22.54
N ALA A 219 29.17 3.70 21.38
CA ALA A 219 29.10 2.38 20.77
C ALA A 219 28.87 2.51 19.26
N THR A 220 29.12 1.44 18.52
CA THR A 220 28.83 1.34 17.08
C THR A 220 28.30 -0.04 16.79
N TYR A 221 27.19 -0.11 16.07
CA TYR A 221 26.52 -1.35 15.71
C TYR A 221 26.52 -1.57 14.19
N GLU A 222 26.64 -2.84 13.81
CA GLU A 222 26.56 -3.27 12.43
C GLU A 222 25.11 -3.37 11.96
N ARG A 223 24.88 -3.14 10.66
CA ARG A 223 23.54 -3.21 10.05
C ARG A 223 22.82 -4.53 10.36
N LYS A 224 23.56 -5.64 10.43
CA LYS A 224 23.01 -6.98 10.67
C LYS A 224 22.31 -7.06 12.03
N ASP A 225 22.94 -6.53 13.08
CA ASP A 225 22.44 -6.63 14.45
C ASP A 225 21.25 -5.69 14.66
N VAL A 226 21.35 -4.46 14.13
CA VAL A 226 20.26 -3.49 14.15
C VAL A 226 19.07 -4.01 13.33
N LYS A 227 19.28 -4.63 12.16
CA LYS A 227 18.22 -5.28 11.39
C LYS A 227 17.48 -6.33 12.21
N ALA A 228 18.19 -7.21 12.91
CA ALA A 228 17.58 -8.25 13.74
C ALA A 228 16.72 -7.65 14.86
N ALA A 229 17.22 -6.60 15.52
CA ALA A 229 16.45 -5.88 16.54
C ALA A 229 15.20 -5.21 15.97
N ILE A 230 15.30 -4.49 14.85
CA ILE A 230 14.17 -3.84 14.17
C ILE A 230 13.10 -4.86 13.79
N MET A 231 13.50 -5.99 13.20
CA MET A 231 12.58 -7.03 12.75
C MET A 231 11.75 -7.59 13.91
N GLN A 232 12.33 -7.78 15.10
CA GLN A 232 11.56 -8.26 16.25
C GLN A 232 10.71 -7.13 16.88
N TYR A 233 11.29 -5.92 16.97
CA TYR A 233 10.67 -4.77 17.62
C TYR A 233 9.38 -4.32 16.93
N LEU A 234 9.37 -4.25 15.59
CA LEU A 234 8.18 -3.83 14.82
C LEU A 234 6.98 -4.77 14.98
N TYR A 235 7.17 -5.95 15.57
CA TYR A 235 6.12 -6.90 15.92
C TYR A 235 5.92 -7.06 17.44
N GLY A 236 6.44 -6.11 18.22
CA GLY A 236 6.25 -6.02 19.67
C GLY A 236 7.29 -6.75 20.51
N GLY A 237 8.22 -7.48 19.90
CA GLY A 237 9.24 -8.24 20.62
C GLY A 237 10.43 -7.40 21.05
N MET A 238 10.83 -7.53 22.32
CA MET A 238 11.97 -6.80 22.92
C MET A 238 13.18 -7.67 23.23
N SER A 239 13.11 -8.99 23.06
CA SER A 239 14.18 -9.91 23.46
C SER A 239 15.48 -9.69 22.69
N THR A 240 15.42 -9.62 21.35
CA THR A 240 16.55 -9.36 20.46
C THR A 240 17.05 -7.93 20.59
N PRO A 241 16.18 -6.88 20.63
CA PRO A 241 16.66 -5.53 20.98
C PRO A 241 17.46 -5.49 22.30
N LEU A 242 16.97 -6.14 23.37
CA LEU A 242 17.69 -6.19 24.65
C LEU A 242 18.97 -7.02 24.58
N GLU A 243 18.99 -8.10 23.80
CA GLU A 243 20.20 -8.91 23.57
C GLU A 243 21.29 -8.10 22.84
N VAL A 244 20.90 -7.29 21.86
CA VAL A 244 21.83 -6.50 21.03
C VAL A 244 22.33 -5.26 21.78
N PHE A 245 21.44 -4.50 22.42
CA PHE A 245 21.78 -3.18 22.98
C PHE A 245 22.00 -3.20 24.51
N GLY A 246 21.56 -4.24 25.21
CA GLY A 246 21.53 -4.27 26.67
C GLY A 246 20.57 -3.24 27.28
N GLU A 247 20.43 -3.26 28.60
CA GLU A 247 19.57 -2.30 29.32
C GLU A 247 20.10 -0.85 29.26
N GLU A 248 21.39 -0.66 29.00
CA GLU A 248 22.03 0.66 29.01
C GLU A 248 21.79 1.46 27.74
N LEU A 249 21.65 0.80 26.57
CA LEU A 249 21.55 1.47 25.27
C LEU A 249 20.23 1.21 24.54
N ILE A 250 19.31 0.43 25.15
CA ILE A 250 18.01 0.15 24.54
C ILE A 250 17.20 1.42 24.30
N ASP A 251 17.27 2.40 25.19
CA ASP A 251 16.54 3.66 25.04
C ASP A 251 17.01 4.46 23.82
N GLU A 252 18.31 4.43 23.50
CA GLU A 252 18.82 5.09 22.29
C GLU A 252 18.34 4.42 21.01
N PHE A 253 18.21 3.09 21.02
CA PHE A 253 17.56 2.35 19.93
C PHE A 253 16.08 2.73 19.77
N LEU A 254 15.33 2.76 20.87
CA LEU A 254 13.90 3.13 20.87
C LEU A 254 13.69 4.57 20.39
N LEU A 255 14.55 5.50 20.81
CA LEU A 255 14.54 6.88 20.34
C LEU A 255 14.89 6.98 18.85
N ALA A 256 15.90 6.25 18.38
CA ALA A 256 16.23 6.19 16.96
C ALA A 256 15.03 5.67 16.13
N MET A 257 14.35 4.62 16.59
CA MET A 257 13.14 4.10 15.94
C MET A 257 12.01 5.14 15.93
N SER A 258 11.75 5.79 17.06
CA SER A 258 10.69 6.80 17.18
C SER A 258 10.95 8.02 16.28
N GLU A 259 12.21 8.43 16.13
CA GLU A 259 12.58 9.54 15.25
C GLU A 259 12.53 9.18 13.77
N GLN A 260 12.95 7.97 13.40
CA GLN A 260 13.03 7.56 12.00
C GLN A 260 11.70 7.04 11.46
N ALA A 261 10.89 6.40 12.29
CA ALA A 261 9.67 5.70 11.93
C ALA A 261 8.50 6.04 12.87
N THR A 262 8.31 7.32 13.18
CA THR A 262 7.38 7.81 14.21
C THR A 262 5.99 7.18 14.15
N GLY A 263 5.33 7.23 12.98
CA GLY A 263 3.98 6.67 12.86
C GLY A 263 3.95 5.15 13.06
N ALA A 264 4.97 4.42 12.61
CA ALA A 264 5.02 2.98 12.83
C ALA A 264 5.22 2.64 14.32
N VAL A 265 6.05 3.40 15.03
CA VAL A 265 6.26 3.24 16.47
C VAL A 265 4.99 3.60 17.27
N GLU A 266 4.31 4.69 16.91
CA GLU A 266 3.04 5.08 17.52
C GLU A 266 1.97 4.00 17.33
N LEU A 267 1.81 3.50 16.10
CA LEU A 267 0.87 2.43 15.82
C LEU A 267 1.22 1.13 16.55
N LEU A 268 2.51 0.78 16.63
CA LEU A 268 2.95 -0.36 17.42
C LEU A 268 2.49 -0.23 18.88
N GLN A 269 2.65 0.93 19.51
CA GLN A 269 2.20 1.16 20.89
C GLN A 269 0.68 1.07 21.03
N ILE A 270 -0.08 1.61 20.07
CA ILE A 270 -1.55 1.47 20.05
C ILE A 270 -1.93 -0.02 20.00
N LEU A 271 -1.32 -0.79 19.11
CA LEU A 271 -1.67 -2.22 18.97
C LEU A 271 -1.23 -3.04 20.19
N LEU A 272 -0.09 -2.73 20.81
CA LEU A 272 0.33 -3.37 22.06
C LEU A 272 -0.65 -3.09 23.21
N ASN A 273 -1.14 -1.85 23.31
CA ASN A 273 -2.11 -1.45 24.32
C ASN A 273 -3.54 -1.95 24.05
N SER A 274 -3.78 -2.59 22.91
CA SER A 274 -5.08 -3.18 22.56
C SER A 274 -5.31 -4.56 23.17
N TRP A 275 -4.29 -5.14 23.84
CA TRP A 275 -4.43 -6.41 24.53
C TRP A 275 -5.44 -6.31 25.68
N ASN A 276 -6.32 -7.31 25.77
CA ASN A 276 -7.37 -7.37 26.78
C ASN A 276 -7.19 -8.65 27.60
N SER A 277 -6.77 -8.49 28.85
CA SER A 277 -6.42 -9.61 29.74
C SER A 277 -7.60 -10.49 30.13
N GLU A 278 -8.82 -10.04 29.89
CA GLU A 278 -10.05 -10.76 30.27
C GLU A 278 -10.56 -11.67 29.15
N LEU A 279 -10.00 -11.57 27.94
CA LEU A 279 -10.42 -12.34 26.78
C LEU A 279 -9.47 -13.53 26.54
N ASP A 280 -10.06 -14.66 26.16
CA ASP A 280 -9.32 -15.85 25.71
C ASP A 280 -9.10 -15.87 24.19
N ASN A 281 -9.53 -14.81 23.48
CA ASN A 281 -9.30 -14.59 22.07
C ASN A 281 -9.46 -13.10 21.69
N HIS A 282 -8.80 -12.70 20.61
CA HIS A 282 -8.96 -11.39 19.97
C HIS A 282 -9.44 -11.56 18.53
N THR A 283 -10.42 -10.75 18.12
CA THR A 283 -11.01 -10.85 16.78
C THR A 283 -11.20 -9.50 16.12
N TRP A 284 -11.05 -9.45 14.80
CA TRP A 284 -11.41 -8.30 13.97
C TRP A 284 -11.76 -8.76 12.55
N VAL A 285 -12.50 -7.91 11.84
CA VAL A 285 -12.92 -8.15 10.46
C VAL A 285 -12.19 -7.18 9.54
N LEU A 286 -11.61 -7.67 8.45
CA LEU A 286 -10.93 -6.85 7.46
C LEU A 286 -11.90 -6.32 6.39
N PRO A 287 -11.47 -5.36 5.55
CA PRO A 287 -12.37 -4.74 4.60
C PRO A 287 -13.00 -5.71 3.59
N ASP A 288 -12.30 -6.77 3.19
CA ASP A 288 -12.84 -7.79 2.29
C ASP A 288 -13.65 -8.88 3.00
N ASN A 289 -14.09 -8.62 4.23
CA ASN A 289 -14.88 -9.51 5.08
C ASN A 289 -14.14 -10.79 5.51
N HIS A 290 -12.81 -10.74 5.58
CA HIS A 290 -12.03 -11.78 6.25
C HIS A 290 -12.08 -11.59 7.77
N HIS A 291 -12.45 -12.62 8.51
CA HIS A 291 -12.52 -12.61 9.97
C HIS A 291 -11.21 -13.17 10.54
N ALA A 292 -10.43 -12.32 11.18
CA ALA A 292 -9.26 -12.74 11.96
C ALA A 292 -9.72 -13.22 13.33
N TYR A 293 -9.32 -14.43 13.71
CA TYR A 293 -9.55 -15.01 15.02
C TYR A 293 -8.21 -15.43 15.62
N CYS A 294 -7.81 -14.77 16.71
CA CYS A 294 -6.54 -15.01 17.38
C CYS A 294 -6.80 -15.57 18.79
N PRO A 295 -6.78 -16.90 18.98
CA PRO A 295 -6.94 -17.50 20.29
C PRO A 295 -5.74 -17.19 21.18
N VAL A 296 -5.99 -16.97 22.47
CA VAL A 296 -4.94 -16.80 23.48
C VAL A 296 -4.54 -18.19 23.98
N ILE A 297 -3.42 -18.70 23.49
CA ILE A 297 -2.95 -20.06 23.79
C ILE A 297 -1.81 -20.04 24.81
N THR A 298 -1.99 -20.72 25.94
CA THR A 298 -0.93 -21.01 26.93
C THR A 298 -0.45 -22.46 26.79
N LYS A 299 0.80 -22.73 27.21
CA LYS A 299 1.33 -24.10 27.35
C LYS A 299 1.21 -24.56 28.78
N ALA A 300 0.31 -25.51 29.04
CA ALA A 300 0.18 -26.16 30.33
C ALA A 300 1.06 -27.42 30.41
N LYS A 301 1.56 -27.70 31.62
CA LYS A 301 2.37 -28.90 31.92
C LYS A 301 1.60 -29.79 32.87
N LYS A 302 1.44 -31.07 32.51
CA LYS A 302 0.84 -32.09 33.38
C LYS A 302 1.72 -33.33 33.42
N ARG A 303 2.07 -33.77 34.63
CA ARG A 303 2.70 -35.07 34.82
C ARG A 303 1.64 -36.16 34.75
N ILE A 304 1.84 -37.14 33.89
CA ILE A 304 0.95 -38.30 33.76
C ILE A 304 1.71 -39.51 34.26
N ASN A 305 1.11 -40.31 35.12
CA ASN A 305 1.67 -41.59 35.53
C ASN A 305 1.16 -42.67 34.57
N VAL A 306 2.08 -43.32 33.87
CA VAL A 306 1.80 -44.50 33.03
C VAL A 306 2.40 -45.70 33.74
N GLU A 307 1.53 -46.59 34.21
CA GLU A 307 1.91 -47.81 34.93
C GLU A 307 1.32 -49.00 34.18
N GLU A 308 2.17 -49.96 33.81
CA GLU A 308 1.75 -51.25 33.28
C GLU A 308 2.30 -52.35 34.21
N PRO A 309 1.52 -52.75 35.22
CA PRO A 309 1.96 -53.70 36.25
C PRO A 309 2.40 -55.05 35.68
N SER A 310 1.77 -55.51 34.59
CA SER A 310 2.11 -56.80 33.97
C SER A 310 3.51 -56.81 33.33
N LEU A 311 4.07 -55.63 33.04
CA LEU A 311 5.41 -55.45 32.47
C LEU A 311 6.43 -54.90 33.49
N ASN A 312 6.05 -54.73 34.77
CA ASN A 312 6.84 -53.99 35.78
C ASN A 312 7.31 -52.62 35.27
N PHE A 313 6.48 -51.96 34.46
CA PHE A 313 6.80 -50.71 33.81
C PHE A 313 6.12 -49.53 34.52
N ARG A 314 6.92 -48.52 34.86
CA ARG A 314 6.44 -47.25 35.41
C ARG A 314 7.19 -46.11 34.75
N TRP A 315 6.43 -45.17 34.20
CA TRP A 315 6.98 -43.99 33.55
C TRP A 315 6.08 -42.78 33.83
N THR A 316 6.69 -41.66 34.21
CA THR A 316 5.97 -40.42 34.52
C THR A 316 6.42 -39.31 33.57
N PRO A 317 5.94 -39.28 32.31
CA PRO A 317 6.24 -38.17 31.42
C PRO A 317 5.63 -36.87 31.92
N THR A 318 6.28 -35.76 31.57
CA THR A 318 5.67 -34.43 31.62
C THR A 318 5.10 -34.15 30.24
N MET A 319 3.77 -34.14 30.14
CA MET A 319 3.06 -33.75 28.92
C MET A 319 2.93 -32.23 28.89
N ILE A 320 3.24 -31.64 27.74
CA ILE A 320 3.01 -30.23 27.44
C ILE A 320 1.83 -30.20 26.46
N TYR A 321 0.78 -29.46 26.80
CA TYR A 321 -0.39 -29.29 25.93
C TYR A 321 -0.84 -27.84 25.94
N GLU A 322 -1.59 -27.46 24.90
CA GLU A 322 -2.06 -26.10 24.69
C GLU A 322 -3.47 -25.93 25.28
N ILE A 323 -3.68 -24.84 26.01
CA ILE A 323 -4.97 -24.45 26.58
C ILE A 323 -5.30 -23.05 26.04
N GLN A 324 -6.56 -22.82 25.68
CA GLN A 324 -7.05 -21.49 25.37
C GLN A 324 -7.62 -20.85 26.64
N GLU A 325 -6.98 -19.79 27.12
CA GLU A 325 -7.36 -19.07 28.35
C GLU A 325 -6.85 -17.63 28.31
N PRO A 326 -7.47 -16.69 29.05
CA PRO A 326 -7.00 -15.31 29.11
C PRO A 326 -5.57 -15.20 29.67
N GLN A 327 -4.82 -14.19 29.22
CA GLN A 327 -3.47 -13.90 29.71
C GLN A 327 -3.33 -12.44 30.11
N GLU A 328 -2.64 -12.18 31.22
CA GLU A 328 -2.39 -10.83 31.75
C GLU A 328 -1.70 -9.92 30.73
N LYS A 329 -0.79 -10.46 29.91
CA LYS A 329 -0.02 -9.72 28.92
C LYS A 329 0.07 -10.50 27.62
N GLY A 330 0.02 -9.80 26.50
CA GLY A 330 0.27 -10.37 25.19
C GLY A 330 0.72 -9.32 24.19
N LEU A 331 1.55 -9.77 23.24
CA LEU A 331 2.10 -8.92 22.17
C LEU A 331 1.43 -9.23 20.82
N ALA A 332 0.60 -10.28 20.77
CA ALA A 332 0.15 -10.89 19.53
C ALA A 332 -0.72 -9.96 18.69
N ASN A 333 -1.46 -9.02 19.31
CA ASN A 333 -2.28 -8.07 18.55
C ASN A 333 -1.44 -7.20 17.62
N ALA A 334 -0.26 -6.73 18.06
CA ALA A 334 0.65 -5.95 17.22
C ALA A 334 1.04 -6.70 15.95
N ALA A 335 1.53 -7.93 16.10
CA ALA A 335 1.95 -8.74 14.97
C ALA A 335 0.78 -9.19 14.09
N ASN A 336 -0.28 -9.74 14.69
CA ASN A 336 -1.37 -10.36 13.96
C ASN A 336 -2.20 -9.34 13.19
N VAL A 337 -2.40 -8.12 13.71
CA VAL A 337 -3.13 -7.07 12.98
C VAL A 337 -2.35 -6.68 11.74
N VAL A 338 -1.06 -6.33 11.87
CA VAL A 338 -0.21 -5.97 10.73
C VAL A 338 -0.16 -7.11 9.72
N HIS A 339 -0.03 -8.36 10.19
CA HIS A 339 -0.02 -9.51 9.29
C HIS A 339 -1.35 -9.73 8.56
N SER A 340 -2.47 -9.54 9.26
CA SER A 340 -3.78 -9.65 8.64
C SER A 340 -3.98 -8.59 7.54
N ILE A 341 -3.41 -7.40 7.71
CA ILE A 341 -3.43 -6.32 6.71
C ILE A 341 -2.49 -6.65 5.54
N ASP A 342 -1.31 -7.25 5.77
CA ASP A 342 -0.47 -7.76 4.68
C ASP A 342 -1.25 -8.76 3.80
N ALA A 343 -1.99 -9.67 4.45
CA ALA A 343 -2.76 -10.68 3.74
C ALA A 343 -3.93 -10.04 2.99
N TYR A 344 -4.52 -8.96 3.51
CA TYR A 344 -5.53 -8.18 2.81
C TYR A 344 -4.95 -7.47 1.58
N ILE A 345 -3.75 -6.87 1.69
CA ILE A 345 -3.06 -6.25 0.56
C ILE A 345 -2.80 -7.31 -0.51
N LEU A 346 -2.26 -8.47 -0.11
CA LEU A 346 -2.04 -9.62 -0.99
C LEU A 346 -3.32 -9.99 -1.74
N ARG A 347 -4.41 -10.28 -1.02
CA ARG A 347 -5.69 -10.66 -1.64
C ARG A 347 -6.23 -9.56 -2.54
N SER A 348 -6.05 -8.29 -2.19
CA SER A 348 -6.49 -7.15 -2.99
C SER A 348 -5.71 -7.00 -4.28
N VAL A 349 -4.38 -7.14 -4.24
CA VAL A 349 -3.51 -7.10 -5.42
C VAL A 349 -3.83 -8.28 -6.35
N VAL A 350 -3.98 -9.49 -5.81
CA VAL A 350 -4.36 -10.67 -6.60
C VAL A 350 -5.72 -10.45 -7.28
N ARG A 351 -6.74 -9.95 -6.56
CA ARG A 351 -8.05 -9.67 -7.18
C ARG A 351 -8.03 -8.51 -8.18
N ARG A 352 -7.08 -7.56 -8.08
CA ARG A 352 -6.91 -6.49 -9.08
C ARG A 352 -6.12 -6.96 -10.31
N CYS A 353 -5.27 -7.98 -10.18
CA CYS A 353 -4.49 -8.52 -11.29
C CYS A 353 -5.18 -9.70 -12.01
N ASN A 354 -5.82 -10.60 -11.25
CA ASN A 354 -6.45 -11.82 -11.72
C ASN A 354 -7.95 -11.83 -11.39
N TYR A 355 -8.74 -11.12 -12.19
CA TYR A 355 -10.16 -10.91 -11.95
C TYR A 355 -11.05 -11.58 -13.00
N ASN A 356 -12.34 -11.73 -12.68
CA ASN A 356 -13.38 -12.07 -13.64
C ASN A 356 -13.75 -10.83 -14.45
N LYS A 357 -13.25 -10.75 -15.69
CA LYS A 357 -13.44 -9.59 -16.58
C LYS A 357 -14.92 -9.30 -16.88
N GLU A 358 -15.68 -10.32 -17.25
CA GLU A 358 -17.11 -10.18 -17.57
C GLU A 358 -17.91 -9.63 -16.39
N LEU A 359 -17.62 -10.09 -15.17
CA LEU A 359 -18.26 -9.59 -13.95
C LEU A 359 -17.99 -8.10 -13.74
N LEU A 360 -16.74 -7.66 -13.91
CA LEU A 360 -16.36 -6.26 -13.71
C LEU A 360 -16.89 -5.36 -14.82
N GLU A 361 -16.93 -5.82 -16.07
CA GLU A 361 -17.53 -5.09 -17.18
C GLU A 361 -19.03 -4.88 -16.95
N LYS A 362 -19.77 -5.92 -16.54
CA LYS A 362 -21.18 -5.81 -16.15
C LYS A 362 -21.39 -4.80 -15.03
N PHE A 363 -20.52 -4.81 -14.02
CA PHE A 363 -20.58 -3.81 -12.94
C PHE A 363 -20.35 -2.40 -13.47
N LEU A 364 -19.31 -2.19 -14.28
CA LEU A 364 -18.99 -0.90 -14.85
C LEU A 364 -20.14 -0.38 -15.72
N GLU A 365 -20.74 -1.22 -16.56
CA GLU A 365 -21.92 -0.89 -17.36
C GLU A 365 -23.10 -0.46 -16.47
N ALA A 366 -23.41 -1.25 -15.44
CA ALA A 366 -24.48 -0.97 -14.49
C ALA A 366 -24.28 0.38 -13.75
N THR A 367 -23.03 0.81 -13.55
CA THR A 367 -22.74 2.10 -12.90
C THR A 367 -23.16 3.31 -13.75
N TYR A 368 -23.29 3.17 -15.08
CA TYR A 368 -23.71 4.27 -15.96
C TYR A 368 -25.21 4.52 -15.92
N THR A 369 -26.00 3.49 -15.63
CA THR A 369 -27.46 3.56 -15.45
C THR A 369 -27.86 3.62 -13.97
N TYR A 370 -26.90 3.85 -13.07
CA TYR A 370 -27.15 3.89 -11.63
C TYR A 370 -28.10 5.03 -11.27
N GLU A 371 -29.19 4.69 -10.59
CA GLU A 371 -30.17 5.61 -10.03
C GLU A 371 -30.31 5.36 -8.53
N LYS A 372 -30.04 6.39 -7.72
CA LYS A 372 -29.98 6.24 -6.27
C LYS A 372 -31.36 5.87 -5.69
N GLN A 373 -31.45 4.70 -5.07
CA GLN A 373 -32.59 4.29 -4.23
C GLN A 373 -32.19 4.06 -2.77
N GLU A 374 -30.92 3.71 -2.51
CA GLU A 374 -30.24 3.55 -1.20
C GLU A 374 -31.11 2.89 -0.10
N ARG A 375 -31.06 1.55 -0.04
CA ARG A 375 -31.84 0.72 0.90
C ARG A 375 -31.05 -0.44 1.50
N ALA A 376 -29.87 -0.78 0.95
CA ALA A 376 -29.08 -1.92 1.40
C ALA A 376 -28.41 -1.60 2.74
N ASN A 377 -28.76 -2.37 3.77
CA ASN A 377 -28.12 -2.38 5.07
C ASN A 377 -27.58 -3.77 5.36
N ASP A 378 -26.67 -4.24 4.50
CA ASP A 378 -26.02 -5.53 4.60
C ASP A 378 -24.53 -5.37 4.96
N TRP A 379 -23.82 -6.50 5.03
CA TRP A 379 -22.41 -6.55 5.40
C TRP A 379 -21.52 -5.73 4.45
N VAL A 380 -21.87 -5.57 3.17
CA VAL A 380 -21.08 -4.76 2.22
C VAL A 380 -21.17 -3.29 2.58
N THR A 381 -22.39 -2.79 2.82
CA THR A 381 -22.59 -1.40 3.25
C THR A 381 -21.93 -1.14 4.60
N GLU A 382 -22.04 -2.08 5.55
CA GLU A 382 -21.42 -1.99 6.87
C GLU A 382 -19.89 -1.92 6.77
N ARG A 383 -19.24 -2.89 6.11
CA ARG A 383 -17.78 -2.94 5.98
C ARG A 383 -17.23 -1.74 5.22
N TYR A 384 -17.89 -1.27 4.16
CA TYR A 384 -17.46 -0.06 3.46
C TYR A 384 -17.61 1.20 4.32
N ASN A 385 -18.67 1.31 5.12
CA ASN A 385 -18.85 2.48 5.98
C ASN A 385 -17.82 2.54 7.10
N ALA A 386 -17.46 1.39 7.67
CA ALA A 386 -16.47 1.31 8.74
C ALA A 386 -15.05 1.57 8.25
N THR A 387 -14.68 1.05 7.07
CA THR A 387 -13.28 1.08 6.60
C THR A 387 -13.00 2.11 5.51
N ARG A 388 -14.03 2.56 4.79
CA ARG A 388 -13.92 3.37 3.56
C ARG A 388 -13.06 2.73 2.46
N MET A 389 -12.90 1.40 2.49
CA MET A 389 -12.13 0.65 1.50
C MET A 389 -13.02 0.05 0.40
N PRO A 390 -12.87 0.47 -0.87
CA PRO A 390 -13.61 -0.11 -1.99
C PRO A 390 -13.03 -1.47 -2.42
N CYS A 391 -13.61 -2.56 -1.91
CA CYS A 391 -13.15 -3.91 -2.23
C CYS A 391 -13.87 -4.49 -3.44
N ILE A 392 -13.11 -4.90 -4.46
CA ILE A 392 -13.64 -5.56 -5.67
C ILE A 392 -14.42 -6.85 -5.36
N SER A 393 -14.16 -7.49 -4.22
CA SER A 393 -14.93 -8.65 -3.74
C SER A 393 -16.40 -8.33 -3.47
N PHE A 394 -16.78 -7.05 -3.34
CA PHE A 394 -18.17 -6.64 -3.15
C PHE A 394 -18.99 -6.71 -4.44
N VAL A 395 -18.34 -6.69 -5.61
CA VAL A 395 -19.00 -6.48 -6.91
C VAL A 395 -20.08 -7.53 -7.20
N GLU A 396 -19.77 -8.81 -7.00
CA GLU A 396 -20.73 -9.90 -7.25
C GLU A 396 -21.97 -9.77 -6.36
N HIS A 397 -21.75 -9.52 -5.06
CA HIS A 397 -22.83 -9.34 -4.09
C HIS A 397 -23.69 -8.12 -4.44
N ILE A 398 -23.07 -6.99 -4.82
CA ILE A 398 -23.78 -5.77 -5.23
C ILE A 398 -24.64 -6.01 -6.47
N LEU A 399 -24.11 -6.71 -7.48
CA LEU A 399 -24.85 -7.03 -8.70
C LEU A 399 -26.05 -7.93 -8.41
N ASN A 400 -25.88 -8.96 -7.57
CA ASN A 400 -26.93 -9.90 -7.21
C ASN A 400 -28.08 -9.23 -6.42
N ASN A 401 -27.78 -8.20 -5.63
CA ASN A 401 -28.76 -7.50 -4.79
C ASN A 401 -29.30 -6.20 -5.41
N GLY A 402 -28.80 -5.82 -6.59
CA GLY A 402 -29.20 -4.60 -7.30
C GLY A 402 -28.38 -3.38 -6.89
N ILE A 403 -27.57 -2.88 -7.82
CA ILE A 403 -26.62 -1.78 -7.60
C ILE A 403 -27.25 -0.51 -7.01
N ASN A 404 -28.49 -0.19 -7.37
CA ASN A 404 -29.22 1.01 -6.96
C ASN A 404 -29.55 1.05 -5.45
N HIS A 405 -29.46 -0.09 -4.76
CA HIS A 405 -29.69 -0.19 -3.32
C HIS A 405 -28.49 0.24 -2.48
N TYR A 406 -27.29 0.34 -3.06
CA TYR A 406 -26.06 0.65 -2.33
C TYR A 406 -25.72 2.16 -2.33
N PRO A 407 -24.92 2.64 -1.37
CA PRO A 407 -24.55 4.06 -1.28
C PRO A 407 -23.81 4.56 -2.53
N LYS A 408 -24.14 5.78 -2.99
CA LYS A 408 -23.47 6.42 -4.16
C LYS A 408 -21.96 6.52 -3.95
N SER A 409 -21.50 6.76 -2.72
CA SER A 409 -20.07 6.85 -2.39
C SER A 409 -19.35 5.52 -2.63
N LEU A 410 -19.93 4.40 -2.20
CA LEU A 410 -19.41 3.05 -2.45
C LEU A 410 -19.34 2.75 -3.94
N ILE A 411 -20.45 2.95 -4.66
CA ILE A 411 -20.51 2.66 -6.10
C ILE A 411 -19.49 3.49 -6.87
N ARG A 412 -19.30 4.76 -6.52
CA ARG A 412 -18.29 5.62 -7.18
C ARG A 412 -16.86 5.22 -6.85
N ALA A 413 -16.59 4.85 -5.60
CA ALA A 413 -15.26 4.36 -5.21
C ALA A 413 -14.91 3.05 -5.94
N LEU A 414 -15.84 2.09 -5.98
CA LEU A 414 -15.67 0.86 -6.75
C LEU A 414 -15.57 1.11 -8.26
N GLN A 415 -16.38 2.01 -8.82
CA GLN A 415 -16.30 2.38 -10.23
C GLN A 415 -14.89 2.87 -10.59
N SER A 416 -14.26 3.68 -9.73
CA SER A 416 -12.88 4.14 -9.94
C SER A 416 -11.90 2.97 -9.95
N VAL A 417 -11.95 2.08 -8.94
CA VAL A 417 -11.06 0.92 -8.84
C VAL A 417 -11.26 -0.03 -10.02
N VAL A 418 -12.51 -0.35 -10.38
CA VAL A 418 -12.85 -1.25 -11.49
C VAL A 418 -12.40 -0.66 -12.83
N SER A 419 -12.58 0.65 -13.02
CA SER A 419 -12.10 1.34 -14.23
C SER A 419 -10.57 1.26 -14.35
N ASP A 420 -9.84 1.39 -13.24
CA ASP A 420 -8.39 1.25 -13.19
C ASP A 420 -7.89 -0.19 -13.44
N VAL A 421 -8.67 -1.18 -12.99
CA VAL A 421 -8.40 -2.62 -13.18
C VAL A 421 -8.64 -3.04 -14.63
N LEU A 422 -9.72 -2.60 -15.26
CA LEU A 422 -10.09 -2.99 -16.63
C LEU A 422 -9.18 -2.41 -17.74
N VAL A 423 -8.13 -1.66 -17.38
CA VAL A 423 -7.13 -1.13 -18.33
C VAL A 423 -6.20 -2.23 -18.87
N HIS A 424 -6.10 -3.37 -18.21
CA HIS A 424 -5.28 -4.51 -18.65
C HIS A 424 -6.13 -5.78 -18.81
N GLU A 425 -5.56 -6.85 -19.35
CA GLU A 425 -6.19 -8.18 -19.29
C GLU A 425 -5.83 -8.87 -17.96
N PRO A 426 -6.68 -9.76 -17.43
CA PRO A 426 -6.35 -10.55 -16.23
C PRO A 426 -5.07 -11.37 -16.42
N PHE A 427 -4.24 -11.46 -15.39
CA PHE A 427 -3.03 -12.29 -15.37
C PHE A 427 -2.76 -12.88 -13.98
N SER A 428 -2.11 -14.04 -13.94
CA SER A 428 -1.79 -14.73 -12.68
C SER A 428 -0.67 -14.02 -11.91
N VAL A 429 -0.81 -14.03 -10.58
CA VAL A 429 0.18 -13.54 -9.62
C VAL A 429 0.49 -14.68 -8.64
N ILE A 430 1.76 -14.95 -8.41
CA ILE A 430 2.26 -15.86 -7.39
C ILE A 430 2.67 -14.99 -6.20
N THR A 431 2.35 -15.43 -4.99
CA THR A 431 2.63 -14.64 -3.78
C THR A 431 3.26 -15.50 -2.70
N ILE A 432 4.26 -14.97 -2.01
CA ILE A 432 4.81 -15.53 -0.77
C ILE A 432 4.71 -14.42 0.27
N HIS A 433 3.58 -14.34 0.97
CA HIS A 433 3.25 -13.23 1.88
C HIS A 433 3.41 -11.85 1.21
N ASP A 434 4.49 -11.14 1.50
CA ASP A 434 4.82 -9.81 1.00
C ASP A 434 5.66 -9.81 -0.29
N SER A 435 5.97 -10.99 -0.83
CA SER A 435 6.57 -11.20 -2.15
C SER A 435 5.52 -11.40 -3.23
N PHE A 436 5.67 -10.74 -4.36
CA PHE A 436 4.75 -10.80 -5.50
C PHE A 436 5.51 -11.10 -6.79
N ALA A 437 5.07 -12.14 -7.51
CA ALA A 437 5.67 -12.52 -8.77
C ALA A 437 4.65 -12.67 -9.91
N CYS A 438 4.99 -12.18 -11.09
CA CYS A 438 4.21 -12.40 -12.30
C CYS A 438 5.10 -12.39 -13.54
N HIS A 439 4.53 -12.71 -14.70
CA HIS A 439 5.26 -12.64 -15.96
C HIS A 439 5.76 -11.19 -16.21
N PRO A 440 6.99 -10.98 -16.72
CA PRO A 440 7.61 -9.65 -16.85
C PRO A 440 6.79 -8.62 -17.64
N ASN A 441 5.90 -9.07 -18.54
CA ASN A 441 4.94 -8.21 -19.25
C ASN A 441 3.95 -7.48 -18.34
N HIS A 442 3.74 -7.97 -17.12
CA HIS A 442 2.69 -7.49 -16.22
C HIS A 442 3.24 -6.79 -14.96
N MET A 443 4.57 -6.75 -14.78
CA MET A 443 5.19 -6.18 -13.58
C MET A 443 4.87 -4.69 -13.37
N ASN A 444 4.75 -3.90 -14.44
CA ASN A 444 4.27 -2.51 -14.35
C ASN A 444 2.88 -2.41 -13.71
N VAL A 445 1.98 -3.30 -14.12
CA VAL A 445 0.59 -3.33 -13.65
C VAL A 445 0.52 -3.84 -12.21
N LEU A 446 1.28 -4.89 -11.88
CA LEU A 446 1.44 -5.40 -10.53
C LEU A 446 1.88 -4.29 -9.56
N ARG A 447 2.97 -3.59 -9.88
CA ARG A 447 3.50 -2.47 -9.08
C ARG A 447 2.47 -1.34 -8.93
N LYS A 448 1.77 -0.98 -10.01
CA LYS A 448 0.70 0.04 -9.97
C LYS A 448 -0.41 -0.36 -8.98
N HIS A 449 -0.86 -1.62 -9.02
CA HIS A 449 -1.94 -2.10 -8.15
C HIS A 449 -1.49 -2.21 -6.70
N TYR A 450 -0.27 -2.67 -6.44
CA TYR A 450 0.33 -2.67 -5.10
C TYR A 450 0.33 -1.26 -4.49
N ASN A 451 0.89 -0.29 -5.21
CA ASN A 451 0.90 1.11 -4.79
C ASN A 451 -0.51 1.66 -4.59
N SER A 452 -1.44 1.35 -5.51
CA SER A 452 -2.83 1.80 -5.39
C SER A 452 -3.52 1.27 -4.14
N VAL A 453 -3.29 0.01 -3.77
CA VAL A 453 -3.87 -0.58 -2.54
C VAL A 453 -3.30 0.11 -1.29
N LEU A 454 -1.99 0.34 -1.22
CA LEU A 454 -1.38 1.06 -0.09
C LEU A 454 -1.80 2.54 -0.02
N ALA A 455 -2.01 3.16 -1.19
CA ALA A 455 -2.54 4.51 -1.29
C ALA A 455 -3.98 4.59 -0.75
N ASP A 456 -4.84 3.64 -1.13
CA ASP A 456 -6.20 3.50 -0.60
C ASP A 456 -6.16 3.26 0.92
N LEU A 457 -5.25 2.38 1.38
CA LEU A 457 -5.05 2.09 2.81
C LEU A 457 -4.73 3.37 3.60
N SER A 458 -3.84 4.23 3.08
CA SER A 458 -3.45 5.48 3.74
C SER A 458 -4.60 6.48 3.90
N ASP A 459 -5.57 6.46 2.96
CA ASP A 459 -6.74 7.35 2.96
C ASP A 459 -7.98 6.73 3.63
N SER A 460 -7.89 5.47 4.01
CA SER A 460 -8.98 4.72 4.64
C SER A 460 -9.14 5.01 6.14
N THR A 461 -10.23 4.48 6.70
CA THR A 461 -10.54 4.42 8.14
C THR A 461 -10.39 2.99 8.68
N ILE A 462 -9.66 2.11 7.98
CA ILE A 462 -9.45 0.71 8.42
C ILE A 462 -8.83 0.62 9.82
N LEU A 463 -7.93 1.53 10.16
CA LEU A 463 -7.25 1.53 11.45
C LEU A 463 -8.22 1.87 12.58
N ASP A 464 -9.10 2.86 12.36
CA ASP A 464 -10.16 3.23 13.30
C ASP A 464 -11.11 2.04 13.55
N ASP A 465 -11.50 1.33 12.49
CA ASP A 465 -12.37 0.16 12.57
C ASP A 465 -11.71 -1.03 13.30
N ILE A 466 -10.45 -1.35 13.01
CA ILE A 466 -9.72 -2.44 13.70
C ILE A 466 -9.51 -2.09 15.17
N CYS A 467 -9.07 -0.87 15.48
CA CYS A 467 -8.92 -0.43 16.87
C CYS A 467 -10.26 -0.46 17.60
N SER A 468 -11.36 -0.03 16.97
CA SER A 468 -12.67 -0.05 17.62
C SER A 468 -13.13 -1.47 17.98
N GLN A 469 -12.82 -2.46 17.13
CA GLN A 469 -13.09 -3.87 17.40
C GLN A 469 -12.23 -4.43 18.54
N LEU A 470 -10.93 -4.10 18.58
CA LEU A 470 -10.01 -4.61 19.59
C LEU A 470 -10.26 -3.98 20.97
N TYR A 471 -10.49 -2.67 21.03
CA TYR A 471 -10.78 -1.94 22.26
C TYR A 471 -12.24 -2.05 22.70
N GLN A 472 -13.12 -2.61 21.86
CA GLN A 472 -14.58 -2.66 22.06
C GLN A 472 -15.18 -1.26 22.31
N GLN A 473 -14.61 -0.24 21.69
CA GLN A 473 -14.99 1.15 21.84
C GLN A 473 -14.71 1.92 20.54
N GLU A 474 -15.67 2.70 20.06
CA GLU A 474 -15.45 3.57 18.91
C GLU A 474 -14.37 4.62 19.18
N GLY A 475 -13.46 4.80 18.23
CA GLY A 475 -12.39 5.78 18.31
C GLY A 475 -11.78 6.12 16.96
N THR A 476 -10.98 7.18 16.94
CA THR A 476 -10.20 7.59 15.76
C THR A 476 -8.74 7.65 16.15
N VAL A 477 -7.89 7.02 15.35
CA VAL A 477 -6.45 7.08 15.53
C VAL A 477 -5.92 8.34 14.85
N GLN A 478 -5.22 9.17 15.63
CA GLN A 478 -4.57 10.37 15.10
C GLN A 478 -3.38 9.97 14.22
N LYS A 479 -3.47 10.27 12.92
CA LYS A 479 -2.38 10.05 11.96
C LYS A 479 -1.32 11.15 12.08
N CYS A 480 -0.10 10.91 11.57
CA CYS A 480 0.98 11.90 11.60
C CYS A 480 0.65 13.18 10.82
N THR A 481 -0.28 13.11 9.86
CA THR A 481 -0.80 14.26 9.12
C THR A 481 -2.23 14.03 8.61
N ASP A 482 -3.02 15.09 8.61
CA ASP A 482 -4.36 15.11 8.00
C ASP A 482 -4.31 15.14 6.47
N GLU A 483 -3.20 15.63 5.90
CA GLU A 483 -3.02 15.66 4.45
C GLU A 483 -2.85 14.24 3.90
N SER A 484 -3.58 13.93 2.83
CA SER A 484 -3.39 12.67 2.12
C SER A 484 -2.00 12.57 1.50
N ILE A 485 -1.34 11.42 1.69
CA ILE A 485 -0.08 11.06 1.03
C ILE A 485 -0.28 10.06 -0.11
N SER A 486 -1.53 9.67 -0.41
CA SER A 486 -1.85 8.61 -1.37
C SER A 486 -1.30 8.88 -2.77
N TYR A 487 -1.22 10.16 -3.16
CA TYR A 487 -0.63 10.57 -4.42
C TYR A 487 0.88 10.31 -4.51
N LEU A 488 1.61 10.42 -3.40
CA LEU A 488 3.03 10.10 -3.35
C LEU A 488 3.20 8.58 -3.48
N ILE A 489 2.39 7.82 -2.74
CA ILE A 489 2.39 6.35 -2.76
C ILE A 489 2.12 5.81 -4.15
N LYS A 490 1.12 6.35 -4.86
CA LYS A 490 0.78 5.94 -6.24
C LYS A 490 1.95 6.10 -7.21
N ASN A 491 2.86 7.04 -6.96
CA ASN A 491 3.96 7.38 -7.85
C ASN A 491 5.32 6.78 -7.41
N ALA A 492 5.35 6.07 -6.28
CA ALA A 492 6.57 5.47 -5.75
C ALA A 492 7.10 4.33 -6.63
N ASN A 493 8.42 4.20 -6.72
CA ASN A 493 9.03 3.15 -7.53
C ASN A 493 9.42 1.91 -6.75
N TYR A 494 9.78 2.08 -5.48
CA TYR A 494 10.51 1.08 -4.69
C TYR A 494 9.70 0.55 -3.50
N GLY A 495 8.36 0.66 -3.54
CA GLY A 495 7.51 0.00 -2.55
C GLY A 495 7.60 -1.54 -2.64
N LEU A 496 7.78 -2.05 -3.86
CA LEU A 496 8.23 -3.41 -4.17
C LEU A 496 9.60 -3.29 -4.85
N THR A 497 10.55 -4.17 -4.58
CA THR A 497 11.89 -4.16 -5.23
C THR A 497 12.47 -5.50 -5.55
#